data_AF-A0A9D4YA62-F1
#
_entry.id   AF-A0A9D4YA62-F1
#
_cell.length_a   1.000
_cell.length_b   1.000
_cell.length_c   1.000
_cell.angle_alpha   90.00
_cell.angle_beta   90.00
_cell.angle_gamma   90.00
#
_symmetry.space_group_name_H-M   'P 1'
#
loop_
_entity.id
_entity.type
_entity.pdbx_description
1 polymer ?
#
loop_
_entity_poly.entity_id
_entity_poly.type
_entity_poly.pdbx_seq_one_letter_code
_entity_poly.pdbx_strand_id
1 'polypeptide(L)'
;LPATTDSGVKVIVRMRPLRKDKDEGDPIVQKISGDSLSINGRTFTFDSVADVEATQLDIFEHVGVPLVENCLAGFNSSVFAYGQTGSGKTYTMWGPANSLAEENVAKEQQGLTPRVFERLFACIKE
;
A
#
# COMPACT_ATOMS: atom_id res chain seq x y z
N LEU A 1 -21.75 -14.68 -17.08
CA LEU A 1 -20.84 -13.61 -16.62
C LEU A 1 -19.44 -14.18 -16.71
N PRO A 2 -18.48 -13.52 -17.39
CA PRO A 2 -17.13 -14.06 -17.41
C PRO A 2 -16.60 -13.99 -15.97
N ALA A 3 -16.25 -15.15 -15.42
CA ALA A 3 -15.51 -15.22 -14.18
C ALA A 3 -14.22 -14.43 -14.42
N THR A 4 -14.04 -13.34 -13.69
CA THR A 4 -12.73 -12.72 -13.53
C THR A 4 -11.83 -13.83 -12.98
N THR A 5 -10.98 -14.37 -13.85
CA THR A 5 -9.96 -15.34 -13.47
C THR A 5 -9.07 -14.64 -12.45
N ASP A 6 -9.25 -14.98 -11.18
CA ASP A 6 -8.40 -14.53 -10.10
C ASP A 6 -7.01 -15.11 -10.37
N SER A 7 -6.12 -14.28 -10.90
CA SER A 7 -4.74 -14.66 -11.18
C SER A 7 -3.95 -14.86 -9.89
N GLY A 8 -4.54 -14.57 -8.73
CA GLY A 8 -3.87 -14.52 -7.43
C GLY A 8 -2.87 -13.37 -7.29
N VAL A 9 -2.71 -12.54 -8.33
CA VAL A 9 -1.76 -11.43 -8.38
C VAL A 9 -2.51 -10.13 -8.60
N LYS A 10 -2.36 -9.20 -7.66
CA LYS A 10 -2.89 -7.84 -7.75
C LYS A 10 -1.76 -6.82 -7.72
N VAL A 11 -1.85 -5.82 -8.58
CA VAL A 11 -0.91 -4.69 -8.69
C VAL A 11 -1.62 -3.43 -8.24
N ILE A 12 -1.13 -2.85 -7.14
CA ILE A 12 -1.68 -1.64 -6.55
C ILE A 12 -0.63 -0.54 -6.63
N VAL A 13 -0.99 0.60 -7.19
CA VAL A 13 -0.12 1.77 -7.24
C VAL A 13 -0.42 2.68 -6.07
N ARG A 14 0.61 3.03 -5.29
CA ARG A 14 0.51 4.02 -4.22
C ARG A 14 1.33 5.26 -4.57
N MET A 15 0.66 6.40 -4.69
CA MET A 15 1.28 7.69 -4.94
C MET A 15 1.81 8.27 -3.64
N ARG A 16 3.09 8.67 -3.61
CA ARG A 16 3.63 9.41 -2.44
C ARG A 16 3.22 10.88 -2.52
N PRO A 17 2.98 11.54 -1.37
CA PRO A 17 2.87 13.00 -1.33
C PRO A 17 4.12 13.70 -1.87
N LEU A 18 3.93 14.87 -2.48
CA LEU A 18 5.01 15.78 -2.88
C LEU A 18 5.62 16.44 -1.64
N ARG A 19 6.95 16.59 -1.65
CA ARG A 19 7.72 17.31 -0.63
C ARG A 19 7.92 18.74 -1.09
N LYS A 20 7.32 19.70 -0.39
CA LYS A 20 7.35 21.13 -0.72
C LYS A 20 8.78 21.70 -0.88
N ASP A 21 9.74 21.05 -0.23
CA ASP A 21 11.16 21.41 -0.13
C ASP A 21 12.05 20.73 -1.18
N LYS A 22 11.56 19.74 -1.93
CA LYS A 22 12.37 18.94 -2.88
C LYS A 22 11.73 18.64 -4.22
N ASP A 23 10.40 18.73 -4.30
CA ASP A 23 9.66 18.46 -5.51
C ASP A 23 9.15 19.82 -6.06
N GLU A 24 9.86 20.38 -7.03
CA GLU A 24 9.43 21.57 -7.78
C GLU A 24 8.65 21.18 -9.03
N GLY A 25 7.52 21.86 -9.29
CA GLY A 25 6.69 21.67 -10.47
C GLY A 25 5.41 20.87 -10.23
N ASP A 26 4.59 20.78 -11.27
CA ASP A 26 3.33 20.04 -11.22
C ASP A 26 3.58 18.53 -11.13
N PRO A 27 2.73 17.78 -10.39
CA PRO A 27 2.82 16.33 -10.34
C PRO A 27 2.68 15.73 -11.74
N ILE A 28 3.73 15.05 -12.18
CA ILE A 28 3.77 14.32 -13.47
C ILE A 28 2.75 13.17 -13.49
N VAL A 29 2.41 12.62 -12.32
CA VAL A 29 1.46 11.53 -12.14
C VAL A 29 0.13 12.08 -11.65
N GLN A 30 -0.96 11.77 -12.36
CA GLN A 30 -2.31 12.21 -12.02
C GLN A 30 -3.24 11.01 -11.92
N LYS A 31 -3.99 10.88 -10.82
CA LYS A 31 -5.03 9.85 -10.72
C LYS A 31 -6.20 10.21 -11.63
N ILE A 32 -6.66 9.27 -12.44
CA ILE A 32 -7.83 9.42 -13.32
C ILE A 32 -9.07 8.80 -12.67
N SER A 33 -8.92 7.60 -12.10
CA SER A 33 -9.99 6.80 -11.50
C SER A 33 -9.43 5.93 -10.37
N GLY A 34 -10.26 5.07 -9.77
CA GLY A 34 -9.84 4.13 -8.73
C GLY A 34 -8.80 3.10 -9.19
N ASP A 35 -8.69 2.85 -10.49
CA ASP A 35 -7.84 1.82 -11.09
C ASP A 35 -6.84 2.39 -12.13
N SER A 36 -6.93 3.67 -12.46
CA SER A 36 -6.16 4.25 -13.57
C SER A 36 -5.51 5.59 -13.21
N LEU A 37 -4.32 5.82 -13.77
CA LEU A 37 -3.54 7.04 -13.63
C LEU A 37 -2.93 7.48 -14.97
N SER A 38 -2.60 8.76 -15.09
CA SER A 38 -1.91 9.36 -16.22
C SER A 38 -0.47 9.69 -15.86
N ILE A 39 0.47 9.37 -16.76
CA ILE A 39 1.86 9.83 -16.71
C ILE A 39 2.20 10.43 -18.07
N ASN A 40 2.53 11.73 -18.11
CA ASN A 40 2.83 12.46 -19.35
C ASN A 40 1.75 12.26 -20.45
N GLY A 41 0.47 12.29 -20.06
CA GLY A 41 -0.66 12.12 -20.97
C GLY A 41 -0.96 10.69 -21.40
N ARG A 42 -0.21 9.70 -20.92
CA ARG A 42 -0.48 8.27 -21.16
C ARG A 42 -1.19 7.66 -19.96
N THR A 43 -2.30 6.98 -20.22
CA THR A 43 -3.09 6.30 -19.19
C THR A 43 -2.59 4.88 -18.96
N PHE A 44 -2.49 4.50 -17.68
CA PHE A 44 -2.14 3.16 -17.22
C PHE A 44 -3.21 2.67 -16.26
N THR A 45 -3.60 1.39 -16.37
CA THR A 45 -4.63 0.75 -15.55
C THR A 45 -4.01 -0.39 -14.75
N PHE A 46 -4.44 -0.52 -13.49
CA PHE A 46 -3.97 -1.46 -12.48
C PHE A 46 -5.18 -2.03 -11.73
N ASP A 47 -4.96 -2.87 -10.72
CA ASP A 47 -6.06 -3.34 -9.86
C ASP A 47 -6.59 -2.23 -8.95
N SER A 48 -5.73 -1.28 -8.56
CA SER A 48 -6.11 -0.11 -7.74
C SER A 48 -5.03 0.98 -7.74
N VAL A 49 -5.46 2.23 -7.58
CA VAL A 49 -4.63 3.43 -7.45
C VAL A 49 -4.98 4.18 -6.17
N ALA A 50 -4.09 4.06 -5.18
CA ALA A 50 -4.08 4.85 -3.96
C ALA A 50 -3.36 6.19 -4.24
N ASP A 51 -4.08 7.30 -4.14
CA ASP A 51 -3.54 8.64 -4.36
C ASP A 51 -2.72 9.15 -3.16
N VAL A 52 -2.30 10.41 -3.24
CA VAL A 52 -1.46 11.06 -2.26
C VAL A 52 -2.13 11.24 -0.89
N GLU A 53 -3.46 11.15 -0.82
CA GLU A 53 -4.21 11.26 0.44
C GLU A 53 -4.39 9.90 1.13
N ALA A 54 -4.04 8.80 0.44
CA ALA A 54 -4.18 7.45 0.97
C ALA A 54 -3.31 7.21 2.20
N THR A 55 -3.97 6.94 3.32
CA THR A 55 -3.37 6.72 4.63
C THR A 55 -2.76 5.32 4.73
N GLN A 56 -1.97 5.10 5.79
CA GLN A 56 -1.49 3.76 6.12
C GLN A 56 -2.63 2.77 6.44
N LEU A 57 -3.73 3.28 7.00
CA LEU A 57 -4.91 2.47 7.30
C LEU A 57 -5.58 2.04 6.01
N ASP A 58 -5.78 2.94 5.05
CA ASP A 58 -6.40 2.61 3.76
C ASP A 58 -5.62 1.50 3.03
N ILE A 59 -4.29 1.58 3.03
CA ILE A 59 -3.44 0.54 2.45
C ILE A 59 -3.55 -0.79 3.21
N PHE A 60 -3.65 -0.75 4.53
CA PHE A 60 -3.85 -1.96 5.33
C PHE A 60 -5.21 -2.60 5.09
N GLU A 61 -6.29 -1.81 5.03
CA GLU A 61 -7.62 -2.33 4.73
C GLU A 61 -7.67 -2.95 3.32
N HIS A 62 -7.02 -2.31 2.35
CA HIS A 62 -7.05 -2.76 0.96
C HIS A 62 -6.12 -3.96 0.67
N VAL A 63 -4.96 -4.04 1.32
CA VAL A 63 -3.93 -5.08 1.06
C VAL A 63 -3.76 -6.05 2.23
N GLY A 64 -3.71 -5.51 3.45
CA GLY A 64 -3.38 -6.27 4.66
C GLY A 64 -4.51 -7.15 5.14
N VAL A 65 -5.76 -6.67 5.11
CA VAL A 65 -6.92 -7.47 5.54
C VAL A 65 -7.10 -8.73 4.67
N PRO A 66 -7.15 -8.64 3.32
CA PRO A 66 -7.24 -9.84 2.49
C PRO A 66 -6.05 -10.79 2.66
N LEU A 67 -4.86 -10.24 2.92
CA LEU A 67 -3.66 -11.05 3.18
C LEU A 67 -3.81 -11.88 4.46
N VAL A 68 -4.28 -11.27 5.55
CA VAL A 68 -4.49 -11.98 6.82
C VAL A 68 -5.58 -13.03 6.67
N GLU A 69 -6.69 -12.70 6.00
CA GLU A 69 -7.78 -13.64 5.73
C GLU A 69 -7.31 -14.86 4.94
N ASN A 70 -6.52 -14.64 3.88
CA ASN A 70 -5.93 -15.72 3.09
C ASN A 70 -4.99 -16.60 3.92
N CYS A 71 -4.14 -16.00 4.76
CA CYS A 71 -3.25 -16.75 5.64
C CYS A 71 -4.02 -17.58 6.67
N LEU A 72 -5.09 -17.04 7.28
CA LEU A 72 -5.95 -17.77 8.22
C LEU A 72 -6.72 -18.91 7.54
N ALA A 73 -7.06 -18.76 6.26
CA ALA A 73 -7.65 -19.81 5.43
C ALA A 73 -6.64 -20.88 4.97
N GLY A 74 -5.37 -20.78 5.36
CA GLY A 74 -4.33 -21.76 5.04
C GLY A 74 -3.61 -21.51 3.71
N PHE A 75 -3.77 -20.34 3.09
CA PHE A 75 -3.08 -19.98 1.85
C PHE A 75 -1.81 -19.16 2.13
N ASN A 76 -0.78 -19.39 1.31
CA ASN A 76 0.41 -18.56 1.30
C ASN A 76 0.13 -17.24 0.59
N SER A 77 0.40 -16.12 1.26
CA SER A 77 0.27 -14.78 0.69
C SER A 77 1.63 -14.07 0.67
N SER A 78 1.92 -13.34 -0.41
CA SER A 78 3.16 -12.58 -0.57
C SER A 78 2.86 -11.14 -0.99
N VAL A 79 3.60 -10.18 -0.44
CA VAL A 79 3.50 -8.76 -0.83
C VAL A 79 4.89 -8.25 -1.20
N PHE A 80 4.96 -7.56 -2.33
CA PHE A 80 6.17 -6.90 -2.80
C PHE A 80 5.92 -5.39 -2.90
N ALA A 81 6.85 -4.60 -2.37
CA ALA A 81 6.90 -3.17 -2.59
C ALA A 81 7.98 -2.86 -3.64
N TYR A 82 7.59 -2.28 -4.78
CA TYR A 82 8.48 -1.98 -5.91
C TYR A 82 8.48 -0.49 -6.26
N GLY A 83 9.60 0.03 -6.77
CA GLY A 83 9.77 1.42 -7.17
C GLY A 83 11.18 1.96 -6.90
N GLN A 84 11.47 3.17 -7.40
CA GLN A 84 12.78 3.82 -7.21
C GLN A 84 13.08 4.18 -5.75
N THR A 85 14.34 4.49 -5.43
CA THR A 85 14.71 5.02 -4.11
C THR A 85 13.94 6.31 -3.81
N GLY A 86 13.43 6.44 -2.59
CA GLY A 86 12.59 7.58 -2.18
C GLY A 86 11.11 7.49 -2.56
N SER A 87 10.67 6.43 -3.26
CA SER A 87 9.25 6.28 -3.67
C SER A 87 8.28 5.89 -2.55
N GLY A 88 8.76 5.61 -1.34
CA GLY A 88 7.90 5.24 -0.21
C GLY A 88 7.71 3.73 0.04
N LYS A 89 8.54 2.86 -0.56
CA LYS A 89 8.50 1.40 -0.31
C LYS A 89 8.59 1.05 1.18
N THR A 90 9.65 1.52 1.87
CA THR A 90 9.86 1.27 3.31
C THR A 90 8.75 1.90 4.14
N TYR A 91 8.31 3.11 3.78
CA TYR A 91 7.20 3.79 4.44
C TYR A 91 5.89 2.98 4.37
N THR A 92 5.61 2.39 3.21
CA THR A 92 4.43 1.54 3.04
C THR A 92 4.50 0.26 3.86
N MET A 93 5.63 -0.46 3.82
CA MET A 93 5.77 -1.74 4.51
C MET A 93 5.90 -1.58 6.04
N TRP A 94 6.66 -0.60 6.51
CA TRP A 94 7.04 -0.49 7.93
C TRP A 94 6.58 0.80 8.61
N GLY A 95 6.28 1.84 7.84
CA GLY A 95 6.05 3.20 8.38
C GLY A 95 7.31 4.07 8.28
N PRO A 96 7.34 5.24 8.94
CA PRO A 96 8.51 6.12 9.00
C PRO A 96 9.82 5.37 9.28
N ALA A 97 10.95 5.84 8.73
CA ALA A 97 12.24 5.13 8.81
C ALA A 97 12.69 4.80 10.25
N ASN A 98 12.24 5.55 11.25
CA ASN A 98 12.56 5.33 12.67
C ASN A 98 11.60 4.36 13.38
N SER A 99 10.60 3.81 12.70
CA SER A 99 9.58 2.94 13.32
C SER A 99 10.11 1.61 13.86
N LEU A 100 11.32 1.21 13.46
CA LEU A 100 11.98 0.03 13.99
C LEU A 100 12.86 0.32 15.22
N ALA A 101 13.14 1.60 15.51
CA ALA A 101 14.07 2.03 16.57
C ALA A 101 13.39 2.86 17.67
N GLU A 102 12.24 3.48 17.39
CA GLU A 102 11.51 4.32 18.32
C GLU A 102 10.17 3.68 18.71
N GLU A 103 9.96 3.44 20.00
CA GLU A 103 8.72 2.87 20.56
C GLU A 103 7.50 3.81 20.42
N ASN A 104 7.71 5.07 19.99
CA ASN A 104 6.69 6.12 19.94
C ASN A 104 6.29 6.54 18.52
N VAL A 105 6.29 5.63 17.54
CA VAL A 105 5.63 5.93 16.26
C VAL A 105 4.13 5.90 16.45
N ALA A 106 3.48 7.03 16.12
CA ALA A 106 2.03 7.18 16.14
C ALA A 106 1.37 5.98 15.44
N LYS A 107 0.37 5.37 16.09
CA LYS A 107 -0.27 4.12 15.61
C LYS A 107 -0.83 4.28 14.19
N GLU A 108 -1.22 5.49 13.83
CA GLU A 108 -1.72 5.88 12.51
C GLU A 108 -0.64 5.80 11.42
N GLN A 109 0.64 5.95 11.78
CA GLN A 109 1.77 5.95 10.86
C GLN A 109 2.40 4.56 10.65
N GLN A 110 1.97 3.55 11.39
CA GLN A 110 2.48 2.19 11.27
C GLN A 110 2.27 1.60 9.86
N GLY A 111 3.29 0.88 9.39
CA GLY A 111 3.33 0.15 8.12
C GLY A 111 2.28 -0.94 7.95
N LEU A 112 2.27 -1.53 6.75
CA LEU A 112 1.52 -2.75 6.47
C LEU A 112 1.96 -3.91 7.38
N THR A 113 3.26 -4.15 7.52
CA THR A 113 3.82 -5.28 8.28
C THR A 113 3.38 -5.30 9.75
N PRO A 114 3.59 -4.25 10.57
CA PRO A 114 3.16 -4.26 11.96
C PRO A 114 1.63 -4.44 12.11
N ARG A 115 0.83 -3.83 11.23
CA ARG A 115 -0.64 -3.97 11.26
C ARG A 115 -1.11 -5.37 10.91
N VAL A 116 -0.49 -6.01 9.90
CA VAL A 116 -0.75 -7.41 9.53
C VAL A 116 -0.46 -8.34 10.70
N PHE A 117 0.67 -8.18 11.37
CA PHE A 117 0.99 -9.00 12.54
C PHE A 117 0.03 -8.73 13.70
N GLU A 118 -0.28 -7.47 14.02
CA GLU A 118 -1.26 -7.11 15.07
C GLU A 118 -2.61 -7.81 14.81
N ARG A 119 -3.12 -7.73 13.58
CA ARG A 119 -4.40 -8.35 13.21
C ARG A 119 -4.33 -9.88 13.24
N LEU A 120 -3.26 -10.48 12.72
CA LEU A 120 -3.08 -11.92 12.73
C LEU A 120 -3.09 -12.46 14.17
N PHE A 121 -2.33 -11.84 15.08
CA PHE A 121 -2.30 -12.24 16.48
C PHE A 121 -3.62 -11.97 17.22
N ALA A 122 -4.35 -10.91 16.85
CA ALA A 122 -5.69 -10.67 17.39
C ALA A 122 -6.65 -11.81 17.00
N CYS A 123 -6.64 -12.25 15.74
CA CYS A 123 -7.49 -13.34 15.27
C CYS A 123 -7.13 -14.72 15.82
N ILE A 124 -5.87 -14.96 16.22
CA ILE A 124 -5.43 -16.23 16.83
C ILE A 124 -5.79 -16.31 18.32
N LYS A 125 -5.90 -15.17 19.00
CA LYS A 125 -6.19 -15.11 20.45
C LYS A 125 -7.68 -15.34 20.78
N GLU A 126 -8.52 -15.43 19.77
CA GLU A 126 -9.94 -15.85 19.86
C GLU A 126 -10.06 -17.35 19.63
#